data_AF-J3PH56-F1
#
_entry.id   AF-J3PH56-F1
#
_cell.length_a   1.000
_cell.length_b   1.000
_cell.length_c   1.000
_cell.angle_alpha   90.00
_cell.angle_beta   90.00
_cell.angle_gamma   90.00
#
_symmetry.space_group_name_H-M   'P 1'
#
loop_
_entity.id
_entity.type
_entity.pdbx_description
1 polymer ?
#
loop_
_entity_poly.entity_id
_entity_poly.type
_entity_poly.pdbx_seq_one_letter_code
_entity_poly.pdbx_strand_id
1 'polypeptide(L)'
;MADGIPITRRGNHADPSSAHSGTTRNIRANDEPETLEQTEARTAYFDWKRLLRLQLGSIYGNGLSSLDNFWGRAADILDGDGRDWHQMLVKDLMDETSSGRQYINTTIALDVMAKDSPSTRRSIADNFIKAMAHPSLLDCLSVGTYVGELYHIASGANGAAALDLIAKYCKKLTSSYEKALGIHALESIETSFKRASTLVGELLRRR
;
A
#
# COMPACT_ATOMS: atom_id res chain seq x y z
N MET A 1 -82.20 7.98 14.68
CA MET A 1 -81.90 9.40 14.92
C MET A 1 -80.62 9.46 15.72
N ALA A 2 -79.58 10.09 15.12
CA ALA A 2 -78.40 10.80 15.66
C ALA A 2 -77.91 10.47 17.10
N ASP A 3 -76.63 10.50 17.45
CA ASP A 3 -75.32 10.65 16.82
C ASP A 3 -74.30 10.56 17.98
N GLY A 4 -73.02 10.29 17.69
CA GLY A 4 -71.93 10.84 18.52
C GLY A 4 -70.89 9.85 19.08
N ILE A 5 -69.82 9.65 18.30
CA ILE A 5 -68.46 9.30 18.78
C ILE A 5 -67.64 10.60 18.84
N PRO A 6 -66.72 10.79 19.82
CA PRO A 6 -65.25 10.72 19.55
C PRO A 6 -64.45 10.06 20.71
N ILE A 7 -63.57 9.07 20.50
CA ILE A 7 -62.14 9.07 20.08
C ILE A 7 -61.08 9.35 21.18
N THR A 8 -60.32 8.28 21.54
CA THR A 8 -58.93 8.10 22.08
C THR A 8 -58.52 8.70 23.45
N ARG A 9 -57.71 8.02 24.30
CA ARG A 9 -56.33 7.54 24.03
C ARG A 9 -55.80 6.52 25.07
N ARG A 10 -55.34 5.37 24.55
CA ARG A 10 -54.21 4.47 24.91
C ARG A 10 -53.50 4.61 26.28
N GLY A 11 -53.31 3.46 26.93
CA GLY A 11 -52.18 3.17 27.83
C GLY A 11 -52.25 1.78 28.50
N ASN A 12 -51.98 0.69 27.76
CA ASN A 12 -51.76 -0.64 28.34
C ASN A 12 -50.27 -1.03 28.21
N HIS A 13 -49.63 -1.29 29.34
CA HIS A 13 -48.41 -2.09 29.53
C HIS A 13 -48.31 -2.39 31.04
N ALA A 14 -47.77 -3.48 31.56
CA ALA A 14 -47.51 -4.88 31.18
C ALA A 14 -46.76 -5.44 32.42
N ASP A 15 -47.01 -6.71 32.77
CA ASP A 15 -46.53 -7.39 33.99
C ASP A 15 -45.01 -7.35 34.25
N PRO A 16 -44.57 -7.43 35.53
CA PRO A 16 -43.19 -7.69 35.90
C PRO A 16 -42.98 -9.18 36.24
N SER A 17 -41.99 -9.82 35.60
CA SER A 17 -41.10 -10.84 36.17
C SER A 17 -40.61 -11.82 35.10
N SER A 18 -39.32 -11.74 34.75
CA SER A 18 -38.55 -12.90 34.28
C SER A 18 -37.05 -12.57 34.26
N ALA A 19 -36.35 -13.14 35.24
CA ALA A 19 -35.00 -13.69 35.19
C ALA A 19 -33.85 -12.81 34.66
N HIS A 20 -33.00 -12.40 35.61
CA HIS A 20 -31.59 -12.08 35.39
C HIS A 20 -30.88 -13.26 34.70
N SER A 21 -30.52 -13.08 33.43
CA SER A 21 -29.49 -13.90 32.79
C SER A 21 -28.18 -13.13 32.84
N GLY A 22 -27.34 -13.51 33.79
CA GLY A 22 -26.04 -12.94 34.05
C GLY A 22 -25.12 -13.11 32.84
N THR A 23 -24.68 -11.97 32.32
CA THR A 23 -23.50 -11.79 31.50
C THR A 23 -22.34 -12.65 32.01
N THR A 24 -21.96 -13.66 31.23
CA THR A 24 -20.59 -14.17 31.27
C THR A 24 -20.10 -14.28 29.82
N ARG A 25 -19.77 -13.13 29.22
CA ARG A 25 -18.88 -13.14 28.05
C ARG A 25 -17.57 -13.73 28.55
N ASN A 26 -17.22 -14.86 27.96
CA ASN A 26 -15.92 -15.50 28.09
C ASN A 26 -14.84 -14.53 27.58
N ILE A 27 -14.34 -13.66 28.48
CA ILE A 27 -13.14 -12.86 28.26
C ILE A 27 -11.96 -13.77 28.61
N ARG A 28 -11.48 -14.53 27.63
CA ARG A 28 -10.16 -15.17 27.71
C ARG A 28 -9.55 -15.27 26.32
N ALA A 29 -8.61 -14.37 26.03
CA ALA A 29 -7.33 -14.68 25.39
C ALA A 29 -6.44 -13.42 25.35
N ASN A 30 -5.36 -13.40 26.16
CA ASN A 30 -4.13 -12.60 25.98
C ASN A 30 -4.23 -11.19 25.35
N ASP A 31 -4.80 -10.21 26.06
CA ASP A 31 -4.56 -8.80 25.74
C ASP A 31 -3.29 -8.33 26.48
N GLU A 32 -2.11 -8.73 26.00
CA GLU A 32 -0.94 -7.89 26.26
C GLU A 32 -1.18 -6.53 25.58
N PRO A 33 -0.93 -5.41 26.27
CA PRO A 33 -1.12 -4.11 25.67
C PRO A 33 -0.23 -3.99 24.44
N GLU A 34 -0.85 -3.58 23.32
CA GLU A 34 -0.15 -3.29 22.08
C GLU A 34 1.00 -2.31 22.36
N THR A 35 2.18 -2.64 21.86
CA THR A 35 3.35 -1.76 21.99
C THR A 35 3.14 -0.47 21.19
N LEU A 36 3.90 0.57 21.53
CA LEU A 36 3.90 1.82 20.76
C LEU A 36 4.22 1.55 19.28
N GLU A 37 5.24 0.73 19.02
CA GLU A 37 5.69 0.35 17.67
C GLU A 37 4.60 -0.37 16.86
N GLN A 38 3.86 -1.30 17.50
CA GLN A 38 2.72 -1.97 16.85
C GLN A 38 1.60 -0.99 16.51
N THR A 39 1.31 -0.04 17.41
CA THR A 39 0.29 0.98 17.20
C THR A 39 0.67 1.93 16.06
N GLU A 40 1.94 2.32 15.97
CA GLU A 40 2.48 3.18 14.91
C GLU A 40 2.44 2.46 13.56
N ALA A 41 2.90 1.20 13.51
CA ALA A 41 2.88 0.39 12.30
C ALA A 41 1.44 0.18 11.78
N ARG A 42 0.49 -0.09 12.69
CA ARG A 42 -0.94 -0.17 12.37
C ARG A 42 -1.45 1.13 11.75
N THR A 43 -1.11 2.26 12.36
CA THR A 43 -1.55 3.58 11.91
C THR A 43 -0.99 3.90 10.52
N ALA A 44 0.31 3.66 10.30
CA ALA A 44 0.97 3.84 9.01
C ALA A 44 0.30 3.01 7.91
N TYR A 45 -0.02 1.75 8.19
CA TYR A 45 -0.72 0.88 7.26
C TYR A 45 -2.15 1.38 6.93
N PHE A 46 -2.95 1.76 7.92
CA PHE A 46 -4.33 2.22 7.64
C PHE A 46 -4.37 3.55 6.91
N ASP A 47 -3.42 4.44 7.18
CA ASP A 47 -3.24 5.67 6.41
C ASP A 47 -2.91 5.38 4.95
N TRP A 48 -1.97 4.46 4.69
CA TRP A 48 -1.65 4.02 3.32
C TRP A 48 -2.86 3.37 2.65
N LYS A 49 -3.59 2.50 3.36
CA LYS A 49 -4.80 1.84 2.85
C LYS A 49 -5.90 2.84 2.48
N ARG A 50 -5.96 3.99 3.14
CA ARG A 50 -6.86 5.08 2.75
C ARG A 50 -6.50 5.65 1.39
N LEU A 51 -5.21 5.79 1.06
CA LEU A 51 -4.76 6.26 -0.26
C LEU A 51 -5.13 5.28 -1.37
N LEU A 52 -5.02 3.97 -1.09
CA LEU A 52 -5.37 2.91 -2.02
C LEU A 52 -6.86 2.93 -2.45
N ARG A 53 -7.74 3.42 -1.57
CA ARG A 53 -9.18 3.61 -1.85
C ARG A 53 -9.47 4.84 -2.70
N LEU A 54 -8.52 5.77 -2.83
CA LEU A 54 -8.67 6.95 -3.67
C LEU A 54 -8.28 6.60 -5.10
N GLN A 55 -9.15 6.87 -6.06
CA GLN A 55 -8.80 6.79 -7.48
C GLN A 55 -7.79 7.87 -7.82
N LEU A 56 -6.77 7.54 -8.61
CA LEU A 56 -5.71 8.49 -9.00
C LEU A 56 -6.29 9.71 -9.76
N GLY A 57 -7.38 9.49 -10.49
CA GLY A 57 -8.14 10.54 -11.17
C GLY A 57 -8.95 11.44 -10.23
N SER A 58 -9.19 11.08 -8.98
CA SER A 58 -9.73 12.04 -8.01
C SER A 58 -8.67 13.08 -7.59
N ILE A 59 -7.41 12.91 -7.99
CA ILE A 59 -6.24 13.68 -7.55
C ILE A 59 -5.63 14.54 -8.68
N TYR A 60 -6.42 14.91 -9.69
CA TYR A 60 -5.96 15.50 -10.98
C TYR A 60 -5.21 16.86 -10.91
N GLY A 61 -4.92 17.42 -9.74
CA GLY A 61 -3.97 18.54 -9.59
C GLY A 61 -2.57 18.15 -9.11
N ASN A 62 -2.45 17.06 -8.34
CA ASN A 62 -1.25 16.66 -7.59
C ASN A 62 -0.86 15.19 -7.84
N GLY A 63 -1.09 14.69 -9.06
CA GLY A 63 -0.94 13.27 -9.38
C GLY A 63 0.45 12.69 -9.06
N LEU A 64 1.53 13.43 -9.35
CA LEU A 64 2.89 12.99 -9.03
C LEU A 64 3.15 12.96 -7.52
N SER A 65 2.80 14.02 -6.79
CA SER A 65 2.99 14.06 -5.32
C SER A 65 2.19 12.98 -4.61
N SER A 66 1.01 12.64 -5.13
CA SER A 66 0.16 11.60 -4.55
C SER A 66 0.69 10.20 -4.84
N LEU A 67 1.23 9.99 -6.04
CA LEU A 67 1.93 8.76 -6.41
C LEU A 67 3.21 8.58 -5.57
N ASP A 68 3.95 9.66 -5.34
CA ASP A 68 5.16 9.68 -4.50
C ASP A 68 4.83 9.34 -3.04
N ASN A 69 3.83 10.01 -2.47
CA ASN A 69 3.34 9.72 -1.12
C ASN A 69 2.79 8.28 -0.98
N PHE A 70 2.13 7.75 -2.01
CA PHE A 70 1.63 6.38 -2.01
C PHE A 70 2.76 5.36 -1.90
N TRP A 71 3.78 5.45 -2.77
CA TRP A 71 4.90 4.51 -2.75
C TRP A 71 5.85 4.75 -1.59
N GLY A 72 6.06 6.00 -1.19
CA GLY A 72 6.87 6.33 0.00
C GLY A 72 6.31 5.65 1.25
N ARG A 73 5.00 5.81 1.52
CA ARG A 73 4.36 5.14 2.65
C ARG A 73 4.37 3.61 2.53
N ALA A 74 4.23 3.06 1.32
CA ALA A 74 4.34 1.62 1.12
C ALA A 74 5.75 1.11 1.48
N ALA A 75 6.79 1.82 1.06
CA ALA A 75 8.17 1.49 1.39
C ALA A 75 8.46 1.63 2.89
N ASP A 76 7.93 2.67 3.54
CA ASP A 76 8.09 2.88 4.99
C ASP A 76 7.42 1.75 5.80
N ILE A 77 6.24 1.28 5.36
CA ILE A 77 5.59 0.12 5.99
C ILE A 77 6.46 -1.12 5.86
N LEU A 78 7.06 -1.35 4.69
CA LEU A 78 7.87 -2.54 4.42
C LEU A 78 9.21 -2.54 5.16
N ASP A 79 9.82 -1.36 5.35
CA ASP A 79 11.05 -1.21 6.14
C ASP A 79 10.82 -1.38 7.66
N GLY A 80 9.56 -1.34 8.13
CA GLY A 80 9.22 -1.56 9.53
C GLY A 80 9.26 -3.03 9.96
N ASP A 81 9.09 -3.30 11.26
CA ASP A 81 9.17 -4.66 11.82
C ASP A 81 7.84 -5.46 11.71
N GLY A 82 6.83 -4.85 11.10
CA GLY A 82 5.46 -5.36 11.03
C GLY A 82 5.21 -6.36 9.91
N ARG A 83 5.69 -7.61 10.04
CA ARG A 83 5.50 -8.66 9.00
C ARG A 83 4.04 -8.88 8.58
N ASP A 84 3.10 -8.75 9.51
CA ASP A 84 1.67 -8.87 9.19
C ASP A 84 1.20 -7.71 8.31
N TRP A 85 1.67 -6.49 8.58
CA TRP A 85 1.38 -5.31 7.76
C TRP A 85 2.00 -5.41 6.37
N HIS A 86 3.17 -6.01 6.22
CA HIS A 86 3.78 -6.28 4.90
C HIS A 86 2.90 -7.20 4.07
N GLN A 87 2.38 -8.26 4.69
CA GLN A 87 1.50 -9.22 4.02
C GLN A 87 0.15 -8.60 3.67
N MET A 88 -0.42 -7.80 4.57
CA MET A 88 -1.68 -7.09 4.32
C MET A 88 -1.53 -6.05 3.20
N LEU A 89 -0.39 -5.34 3.15
CA LEU A 89 -0.10 -4.35 2.12
C LEU A 89 -0.17 -4.97 0.73
N VAL A 90 0.55 -6.07 0.47
CA VAL A 90 0.54 -6.69 -0.87
C VAL A 90 -0.81 -7.31 -1.22
N LYS A 91 -1.51 -7.88 -0.23
CA LYS A 91 -2.87 -8.42 -0.43
C LYS A 91 -3.85 -7.34 -0.86
N ASP A 92 -3.87 -6.21 -0.15
CA ASP A 92 -4.77 -5.10 -0.50
C ASP A 92 -4.35 -4.43 -1.81
N LEU A 93 -3.05 -4.29 -2.08
CA LEU A 93 -2.55 -3.71 -3.33
C LEU A 93 -3.05 -4.50 -4.55
N MET A 94 -3.20 -5.81 -4.40
CA MET A 94 -3.64 -6.72 -5.45
C MET A 94 -5.14 -7.04 -5.38
N ASP A 95 -5.86 -6.51 -4.39
CA ASP A 95 -7.30 -6.66 -4.30
C ASP A 95 -7.97 -6.00 -5.52
N GLU A 96 -8.82 -6.75 -6.22
CA GLU A 96 -9.51 -6.33 -7.45
C GLU A 96 -10.42 -5.11 -7.24
N THR A 97 -10.90 -4.90 -6.02
CA THR A 97 -11.76 -3.76 -5.65
C THR A 97 -10.96 -2.48 -5.35
N SER A 98 -9.63 -2.61 -5.25
CA SER A 98 -8.73 -1.51 -4.93
C SER A 98 -8.25 -0.75 -6.19
N SER A 99 -7.70 0.45 -5.99
CA SER A 99 -7.04 1.19 -7.08
C SER A 99 -5.59 0.74 -7.31
N GLY A 100 -5.12 -0.35 -6.69
CA GLY A 100 -3.69 -0.73 -6.68
C GLY A 100 -3.10 -0.96 -8.08
N ARG A 101 -3.87 -1.62 -8.96
CA ARG A 101 -3.50 -1.79 -10.38
C ARG A 101 -3.30 -0.45 -11.10
N GLN A 102 -4.09 0.57 -10.76
CA GLN A 102 -3.94 1.91 -11.32
C GLN A 102 -2.63 2.54 -10.87
N TYR A 103 -2.30 2.49 -9.58
CA TYR A 103 -1.02 2.99 -9.05
C TYR A 103 0.18 2.30 -9.73
N ILE A 104 0.14 0.98 -9.89
CA ILE A 104 1.20 0.21 -10.59
C ILE A 104 1.33 0.69 -12.04
N ASN A 105 0.23 0.68 -12.80
CA ASN A 105 0.26 1.06 -14.22
C ASN A 105 0.71 2.51 -14.44
N THR A 106 0.26 3.45 -13.60
CA THR A 106 0.71 4.85 -13.69
C THR A 106 2.20 4.98 -13.39
N THR A 107 2.73 4.18 -12.46
CA THR A 107 4.16 4.21 -12.11
C THR A 107 5.02 3.65 -13.22
N ILE A 108 4.57 2.59 -13.89
CA ILE A 108 5.30 2.00 -15.02
C ILE A 108 5.27 2.90 -16.25
N ALA A 109 4.17 3.63 -16.45
CA ALA A 109 4.06 4.64 -17.50
C ALA A 109 4.83 5.93 -17.18
N LEU A 110 5.48 6.03 -16.01
CA LEU A 110 6.21 7.23 -15.60
C LEU A 110 7.42 7.49 -16.50
N ASP A 111 7.47 8.66 -17.11
CA ASP A 111 8.67 9.12 -17.80
C ASP A 111 9.67 9.75 -16.82
N VAL A 112 10.54 8.91 -16.25
CA VAL A 112 11.61 9.32 -15.32
C VAL A 112 12.64 10.26 -15.98
N MET A 113 12.70 10.30 -17.31
CA MET A 113 13.65 11.12 -18.05
C MET A 113 13.12 12.51 -18.40
N ALA A 114 11.82 12.75 -18.23
CA ALA A 114 11.22 14.03 -18.54
C ALA A 114 11.76 15.17 -17.64
N LYS A 115 11.83 16.37 -18.22
CA LYS A 115 12.59 17.51 -17.68
C LYS A 115 11.86 18.25 -16.54
N ASP A 116 10.54 18.16 -16.50
CA ASP A 116 9.68 18.70 -15.46
C ASP A 116 9.68 17.78 -14.22
N SER A 117 9.75 18.36 -13.02
CA SER A 117 9.74 17.63 -11.74
C SER A 117 10.64 16.39 -11.66
N PRO A 118 11.92 16.45 -12.10
CA PRO A 118 12.78 15.27 -12.24
C PRO A 118 13.12 14.60 -10.89
N SER A 119 13.13 15.36 -9.80
CA SER A 119 13.35 14.84 -8.44
C SER A 119 12.17 14.00 -7.97
N THR A 120 10.93 14.50 -8.12
CA THR A 120 9.71 13.76 -7.74
C THR A 120 9.56 12.48 -8.54
N ARG A 121 9.81 12.52 -9.86
CA ARG A 121 9.72 11.30 -10.69
C ARG A 121 10.77 10.25 -10.31
N ARG A 122 12.00 10.69 -9.99
CA ARG A 122 13.02 9.78 -9.45
C ARG A 122 12.58 9.20 -8.11
N SER A 123 12.05 10.02 -7.21
CA SER A 123 11.57 9.60 -5.88
C SER A 123 10.48 8.53 -5.99
N ILE A 124 9.49 8.74 -6.86
CA ILE A 124 8.43 7.76 -7.15
C ILE A 124 9.04 6.43 -7.60
N ALA A 125 9.96 6.47 -8.59
CA ALA A 125 10.59 5.27 -9.09
C ALA A 125 11.45 4.57 -8.03
N ASP A 126 12.17 5.32 -7.20
CA ASP A 126 12.98 4.77 -6.10
C ASP A 126 12.11 4.07 -5.06
N ASN A 127 11.04 4.72 -4.60
CA ASN A 127 10.10 4.15 -3.64
C ASN A 127 9.37 2.92 -4.19
N PHE A 128 8.96 2.95 -5.46
CA PHE A 128 8.38 1.79 -6.13
C PHE A 128 9.37 0.62 -6.20
N ILE A 129 10.60 0.86 -6.68
CA ILE A 129 11.63 -0.18 -6.78
C ILE A 129 11.98 -0.74 -5.40
N LYS A 130 12.10 0.13 -4.39
CA LYS A 130 12.34 -0.24 -2.99
C LYS A 130 11.24 -1.16 -2.47
N ALA A 131 9.97 -0.81 -2.67
CA ALA A 131 8.85 -1.63 -2.23
C ALA A 131 8.82 -2.99 -2.96
N MET A 132 8.97 -2.99 -4.29
CA MET A 132 8.90 -4.21 -5.11
C MET A 132 10.05 -5.19 -4.85
N ALA A 133 11.24 -4.66 -4.55
CA ALA A 133 12.43 -5.45 -4.23
C ALA A 133 12.56 -5.81 -2.74
N HIS A 134 11.56 -5.50 -1.92
CA HIS A 134 11.67 -5.63 -0.48
C HIS A 134 11.68 -7.12 -0.05
N PRO A 135 12.64 -7.57 0.78
CA PRO A 135 12.76 -8.98 1.18
C PRO A 135 11.49 -9.58 1.79
N SER A 136 10.71 -8.78 2.54
CA SER A 136 9.46 -9.25 3.13
C SER A 136 8.37 -9.62 2.11
N LEU A 137 8.48 -9.15 0.87
CA LEU A 137 7.64 -9.60 -0.24
C LEU A 137 8.26 -10.79 -0.97
N LEU A 138 9.58 -10.80 -1.14
CA LEU A 138 10.27 -11.79 -1.97
C LEU A 138 10.41 -13.14 -1.27
N ASP A 139 10.69 -13.14 0.04
CA ASP A 139 10.98 -14.33 0.84
C ASP A 139 9.72 -14.93 1.50
N CYS A 140 8.58 -14.23 1.40
CA CYS A 140 7.35 -14.60 2.11
C CYS A 140 6.44 -15.47 1.25
N LEU A 141 6.41 -16.78 1.54
CA LEU A 141 5.59 -17.75 0.82
C LEU A 141 4.08 -17.49 0.95
N SER A 142 3.61 -16.92 2.07
CA SER A 142 2.17 -16.70 2.33
C SER A 142 1.53 -15.67 1.39
N VAL A 143 2.34 -14.86 0.72
CA VAL A 143 1.89 -13.85 -0.25
C VAL A 143 2.41 -14.12 -1.66
N GLY A 144 3.02 -15.27 -1.91
CA GLY A 144 3.67 -15.61 -3.17
C GLY A 144 2.78 -15.44 -4.40
N THR A 145 1.50 -15.79 -4.30
CA THR A 145 0.51 -15.60 -5.39
C THR A 145 0.24 -14.13 -5.68
N TYR A 146 0.01 -13.32 -4.64
CA TYR A 146 -0.20 -11.87 -4.79
C TYR A 146 1.05 -11.18 -5.35
N VAL A 147 2.24 -11.61 -4.91
CA VAL A 147 3.51 -11.12 -5.47
C VAL A 147 3.65 -11.56 -6.94
N GLY A 148 3.32 -12.80 -7.28
CA GLY A 148 3.31 -13.25 -8.68
C GLY A 148 2.41 -12.39 -9.57
N GLU A 149 1.21 -12.09 -9.10
CA GLU A 149 0.26 -11.22 -9.80
C GLU A 149 0.77 -9.77 -9.90
N LEU A 150 1.32 -9.22 -8.83
CA LEU A 150 1.96 -7.90 -8.81
C LEU A 150 3.03 -7.77 -9.90
N TYR A 151 3.91 -8.76 -9.99
CA TYR A 151 4.98 -8.81 -10.99
C TYR A 151 4.44 -9.03 -12.41
N HIS A 152 3.37 -9.82 -12.57
CA HIS A 152 2.70 -9.99 -13.86
C HIS A 152 2.12 -8.67 -14.38
N ILE A 153 1.37 -7.95 -13.54
CA ILE A 153 0.82 -6.64 -13.88
C ILE A 153 1.96 -5.66 -14.18
N ALA A 154 3.00 -5.65 -13.34
CA ALA A 154 4.10 -4.72 -13.51
C ALA A 154 4.89 -4.94 -14.81
N SER A 155 5.01 -6.20 -15.24
CA SER A 155 5.69 -6.53 -16.49
C SER A 155 4.85 -6.17 -17.72
N GLY A 156 3.53 -6.04 -17.57
CA GLY A 156 2.58 -5.76 -18.64
C GLY A 156 2.50 -6.89 -19.67
N ALA A 157 1.65 -6.71 -20.70
CA ALA A 157 1.35 -7.77 -21.67
C ALA A 157 2.58 -8.36 -22.40
N ASN A 158 3.61 -7.53 -22.64
CA ASN A 158 4.84 -7.96 -23.31
C ASN A 158 5.94 -8.42 -22.34
N GLY A 159 5.70 -8.35 -21.04
CA GLY A 159 6.65 -8.74 -20.01
C GLY A 159 7.84 -7.77 -19.83
N ALA A 160 7.77 -6.56 -20.39
CA ALA A 160 8.91 -5.63 -20.49
C ALA A 160 8.67 -4.25 -19.89
N ALA A 161 7.45 -3.94 -19.42
CA ALA A 161 7.09 -2.58 -19.04
C ALA A 161 7.87 -2.08 -17.81
N ALA A 162 7.91 -2.88 -16.73
CA ALA A 162 8.77 -2.59 -15.58
C ALA A 162 10.26 -2.54 -15.93
N LEU A 163 10.74 -3.37 -16.85
CA LEU A 163 12.15 -3.36 -17.27
C LEU A 163 12.54 -2.04 -17.95
N ASP A 164 11.66 -1.46 -18.76
CA ASP A 164 11.89 -0.15 -19.38
C ASP A 164 11.96 0.98 -18.34
N LEU A 165 11.04 0.99 -17.36
CA LEU A 165 11.10 1.92 -16.22
C LEU A 165 12.44 1.79 -15.48
N ILE A 166 12.85 0.56 -15.14
CA ILE A 166 14.09 0.29 -14.40
C ILE A 166 15.31 0.73 -15.23
N ALA A 167 15.33 0.48 -16.54
CA ALA A 167 16.42 0.92 -17.40
C ALA A 167 16.58 2.45 -17.41
N LYS A 168 15.46 3.18 -17.54
CA LYS A 168 15.44 4.66 -17.45
C LYS A 168 15.91 5.14 -16.08
N TYR A 169 15.44 4.51 -15.01
CA TYR A 169 15.84 4.80 -13.64
C TYR A 169 17.34 4.58 -13.41
N CYS A 170 17.91 3.46 -13.87
CA CYS A 170 19.34 3.16 -13.79
C CYS A 170 20.17 4.18 -14.56
N LYS A 171 19.77 4.55 -15.79
CA LYS A 171 20.44 5.61 -16.56
C LYS A 171 20.48 6.93 -15.78
N LYS A 172 19.36 7.27 -15.13
CA LYS A 172 19.24 8.46 -14.29
C LYS A 172 20.17 8.33 -13.07
N LEU A 173 20.24 7.19 -12.40
CA LEU A 173 21.20 6.94 -11.30
C LEU A 173 22.66 7.09 -11.74
N THR A 174 23.06 6.55 -12.89
CA THR A 174 24.42 6.71 -13.43
C THR A 174 24.79 8.18 -13.59
N SER A 175 23.90 9.00 -14.17
CA SER A 175 24.13 10.45 -14.27
C SER A 175 24.20 11.17 -12.92
N SER A 176 23.60 10.62 -11.87
CA SER A 176 23.74 11.12 -10.50
C SER A 176 25.03 10.67 -9.85
N TYR A 177 25.46 9.43 -10.10
CA TYR A 177 26.71 8.87 -9.62
C TYR A 177 27.91 9.68 -10.12
N GLU A 178 27.92 10.02 -11.41
CA GLU A 178 28.95 10.87 -12.04
C GLU A 178 29.05 12.28 -11.43
N LYS A 179 27.99 12.75 -10.76
CA LYS A 179 27.88 14.08 -10.17
C LYS A 179 27.94 14.06 -8.64
N ALA A 180 27.99 12.88 -8.02
CA ALA A 180 27.91 12.75 -6.59
C ALA A 180 29.18 13.31 -5.93
N LEU A 181 29.00 14.21 -4.97
CA LEU A 181 30.06 14.77 -4.15
C LEU A 181 29.87 14.29 -2.72
N GLY A 182 30.47 13.14 -2.38
CA GLY A 182 30.46 12.60 -1.02
C GLY A 182 30.06 11.14 -0.90
N ILE A 183 30.58 10.48 0.15
CA ILE A 183 30.43 9.04 0.38
C ILE A 183 28.96 8.64 0.59
N HIS A 184 28.21 9.37 1.41
CA HIS A 184 26.80 9.06 1.66
C HIS A 184 25.91 9.13 0.41
N ALA A 185 26.19 10.07 -0.49
CA ALA A 185 25.46 10.15 -1.75
C ALA A 185 25.76 8.94 -2.64
N LEU A 186 27.01 8.45 -2.65
CA LEU A 186 27.39 7.24 -3.36
C LEU A 186 26.75 6.00 -2.75
N GLU A 187 26.78 5.83 -1.42
CA GLU A 187 26.15 4.71 -0.70
C GLU A 187 24.64 4.61 -1.00
N SER A 188 23.96 5.76 -1.01
CA SER A 188 22.55 5.85 -1.37
C SER A 188 22.29 5.36 -2.81
N ILE A 189 23.09 5.85 -3.78
CA ILE A 189 22.97 5.45 -5.19
C ILE A 189 23.27 3.96 -5.38
N GLU A 190 24.30 3.43 -4.72
CA GLU A 190 24.64 2.00 -4.76
C GLU A 190 23.52 1.13 -4.20
N THR A 191 22.91 1.55 -3.10
CA THR A 191 21.76 0.86 -2.51
C THR A 191 20.59 0.81 -3.48
N SER A 192 20.32 1.92 -4.16
CA SER A 192 19.30 1.97 -5.21
C SER A 192 19.62 1.06 -6.41
N PHE A 193 20.89 0.99 -6.84
CA PHE A 193 21.29 0.02 -7.87
C PHE A 193 21.08 -1.43 -7.44
N LYS A 194 21.43 -1.78 -6.19
CA LYS A 194 21.21 -3.13 -5.64
C LYS A 194 19.72 -3.51 -5.65
N ARG A 195 18.84 -2.60 -5.24
CA ARG A 195 17.38 -2.81 -5.28
C ARG A 195 16.89 -2.99 -6.72
N ALA A 196 17.34 -2.16 -7.66
CA ALA A 196 17.01 -2.28 -9.07
C ALA A 196 17.45 -3.63 -9.65
N SER A 197 18.68 -4.07 -9.36
CA SER A 197 19.19 -5.38 -9.78
C SER A 197 18.38 -6.54 -9.19
N THR A 198 18.00 -6.43 -7.92
CA THR A 198 17.13 -7.42 -7.25
C THR A 198 15.79 -7.52 -7.96
N LEU A 199 15.14 -6.38 -8.23
CA LEU A 199 13.86 -6.33 -8.94
C LEU A 199 13.95 -6.92 -10.35
N VAL A 200 15.02 -6.63 -11.09
CA VAL A 200 15.27 -7.25 -12.41
C VAL A 200 15.39 -8.76 -12.28
N GLY A 201 16.15 -9.26 -11.29
CA GLY A 201 16.28 -10.69 -11.04
C GLY A 201 14.94 -11.36 -10.75
N GLU A 202 14.09 -10.73 -9.93
CA GLU A 202 12.73 -11.21 -9.64
C GLU A 202 11.83 -11.22 -10.88
N LEU A 203 11.85 -10.15 -11.67
CA LEU A 203 11.07 -10.05 -12.93
C LEU A 203 11.48 -11.15 -13.92
N LEU A 204 12.78 -11.42 -14.05
CA LEU A 204 13.28 -12.45 -14.96
C LEU A 204 12.99 -13.87 -14.47
N ARG A 205 12.98 -14.10 -13.15
CA ARG A 205 12.71 -15.43 -12.58
C ARG A 205 11.23 -15.83 -12.65
N ARG A 206 10.32 -14.85 -12.58
CA ARG A 206 8.87 -15.05 -12.50
C ARG A 206 8.18 -14.94 -13.86
N ARG A 207 8.94 -14.76 -14.94
CA ARG A 207 8.47 -14.77 -16.32
C ARG A 207 8.36 -16.20 -16.85
#